data_AF-A0A561BEI2-F1
#
_entry.id   AF-A0A561BEI2-F1
#
_cell.length_a   1.000
_cell.length_b   1.000
_cell.length_c   1.000
_cell.angle_alpha   90.00
_cell.angle_beta   90.00
_cell.angle_gamma   90.00
#
_symmetry.space_group_name_H-M   'P 1'
#
loop_
_entity.id
_entity.type
_entity.pdbx_description
1 polymer ?
#
loop_
_entity_poly.entity_id
_entity_poly.type
_entity_poly.pdbx_seq_one_letter_code
_entity_poly.pdbx_strand_id
1 'polypeptide(L)'
;MLPVNGLRHPPTTGTSGWYIWAGEELSTEADFFKPLHIEHLDGWAPEIKKYLGLPPGWRFLIAPGYEDIWFDEKLLRLDGE
;
A
#
# COMPACT_ATOMS: atom_id res chain seq x y z
N MET A 1 -10.91 -0.73 -11.05
CA MET A 1 -9.66 -0.63 -10.27
C MET A 1 -9.59 -1.61 -9.10
N LEU A 2 -10.54 -2.54 -8.96
CA LEU A 2 -10.41 -3.59 -7.95
C LEU A 2 -9.70 -4.81 -8.57
N PRO A 3 -8.94 -5.59 -7.78
CA PRO A 3 -8.66 -5.35 -6.36
C PRO A 3 -7.69 -4.18 -6.15
N VAL A 4 -7.76 -3.53 -4.98
CA VAL A 4 -6.75 -2.57 -4.52
C VAL A 4 -6.01 -3.18 -3.34
N ASN A 5 -4.70 -3.24 -3.46
CA ASN A 5 -3.80 -3.79 -2.45
C ASN A 5 -2.98 -2.66 -1.85
N GLY A 6 -2.68 -2.77 -0.56
CA GLY A 6 -1.73 -1.89 0.09
C GLY A 6 -0.87 -2.63 1.10
N LEU A 7 0.38 -2.21 1.23
CA LEU A 7 1.28 -2.63 2.30
C LEU A 7 2.07 -1.42 2.80
N ARG A 8 2.42 -1.44 4.09
CA ARG A 8 3.19 -0.37 4.71
C ARG A 8 4.50 -0.89 5.29
N HIS A 9 5.60 -0.55 4.64
CA HIS A 9 6.93 -0.66 5.22
C HIS A 9 7.19 0.48 6.23
N PRO A 10 8.21 0.35 7.09
CA PRO A 10 8.72 1.49 7.84
C PRO A 10 9.00 2.68 6.90
N PRO A 11 8.55 3.89 7.23
CA PRO A 11 8.80 5.06 6.40
C PRO A 11 10.31 5.34 6.31
N THR A 12 10.78 5.67 5.10
CA THR A 12 12.15 6.12 4.83
C THR A 12 12.15 7.59 4.42
N THR A 13 13.32 8.22 4.34
CA THR A 13 13.43 9.64 3.95
C THR A 13 12.72 9.88 2.61
N GLY A 14 11.64 10.66 2.64
CA GLY A 14 10.88 11.06 1.45
C GLY A 14 9.69 10.17 1.08
N THR A 15 9.39 9.10 1.83
CA THR A 15 8.22 8.24 1.58
C THR A 15 7.42 7.94 2.86
N SER A 16 6.11 7.70 2.72
CA SER A 16 5.26 7.30 3.86
C SER A 16 5.38 5.82 4.24
N GLY A 17 6.12 5.05 3.43
CA GLY A 17 6.21 3.59 3.49
C GLY A 17 5.05 2.85 2.83
N TRP A 18 4.02 3.56 2.35
CA TRP A 18 2.88 2.95 1.65
C TRP A 18 3.22 2.62 0.20
N TYR A 19 2.97 1.37 -0.17
CA TYR A 19 2.94 0.89 -1.54
C TYR A 19 1.53 0.39 -1.83
N ILE A 20 0.90 0.97 -2.86
CA ILE A 20 -0.51 0.73 -3.18
C ILE A 20 -0.61 0.48 -4.67
N TRP A 21 -1.33 -0.56 -5.06
CA TRP A 21 -1.53 -0.92 -6.46
C TRP A 21 -2.92 -1.52 -6.69
N ALA A 22 -3.37 -1.44 -7.94
CA ALA A 22 -4.62 -2.04 -8.39
C ALA A 22 -4.33 -3.25 -9.29
N GLY A 23 -5.17 -4.27 -9.23
CA GLY A 23 -5.00 -5.53 -9.96
C GLY A 23 -4.34 -6.62 -9.14
N GLU A 24 -4.25 -7.81 -9.73
CA GLU A 24 -3.76 -9.02 -9.08
C GLU A 24 -2.23 -9.17 -9.19
N GLU A 25 -1.62 -8.50 -10.17
CA GLU A 25 -0.19 -8.61 -10.45
C GLU A 25 0.61 -7.51 -9.73
N LEU A 26 1.56 -7.94 -8.91
CA LEU A 26 2.61 -7.10 -8.36
C LEU A 26 3.85 -7.26 -9.23
N SER A 27 4.26 -6.21 -9.92
CA SER A 27 5.46 -6.24 -10.75
C SER A 27 6.73 -5.92 -9.95
N THR A 28 7.85 -6.47 -10.41
CA THR A 28 9.20 -6.16 -9.90
C THR A 28 9.91 -5.08 -10.71
N GLU A 29 9.26 -4.52 -11.74
CA GLU A 29 9.83 -3.44 -12.55
C GLU A 29 10.11 -2.20 -11.69
N ALA A 30 11.25 -1.55 -11.93
CA ALA A 30 11.72 -0.43 -11.10
C ALA A 30 10.79 0.79 -11.13
N ASP A 31 10.00 0.96 -12.18
CA ASP A 31 9.06 2.06 -12.39
C ASP A 31 7.59 1.68 -12.12
N PHE A 32 7.35 0.48 -11.58
CA PHE A 32 5.99 0.01 -11.28
C PHE A 32 5.28 0.93 -10.29
N PHE A 33 5.98 1.41 -9.26
CA PHE A 33 5.46 2.38 -8.31
C PHE A 33 5.87 3.80 -8.70
N LYS A 34 4.88 4.69 -8.75
CA LYS A 34 5.09 6.14 -8.94
C LYS A 34 4.74 6.88 -7.65
N PRO A 35 5.54 7.87 -7.23
CA PRO A 35 5.23 8.65 -6.04
C PRO A 35 3.93 9.43 -6.23
N LEU A 36 3.06 9.39 -5.23
CA LEU A 36 1.78 10.11 -5.23
C LEU A 36 1.61 10.83 -3.89
N HIS A 37 1.37 12.14 -3.96
CA HIS A 37 1.02 12.93 -2.78
C HIS A 37 -0.37 12.53 -2.26
N ILE A 38 -0.54 12.44 -0.94
CA ILE A 38 -1.78 11.98 -0.31
C ILE A 38 -2.98 12.83 -0.71
N GLU A 39 -2.80 14.14 -0.95
CA GLU A 39 -3.86 15.04 -1.42
C GLU A 39 -4.47 14.61 -2.76
N HIS A 40 -3.70 13.93 -3.62
CA HIS A 40 -4.20 13.46 -4.91
C HIS A 40 -4.95 12.13 -4.82
N LEU A 41 -4.99 11.47 -3.65
CA LEU A 41 -5.70 10.20 -3.48
C LEU A 41 -7.21 10.33 -3.66
N ASP A 42 -7.79 11.49 -3.39
CA ASP A 42 -9.23 11.72 -3.61
C ASP A 42 -9.64 11.54 -5.07
N GLY A 43 -8.75 11.89 -6.00
CA GLY A 43 -8.99 11.72 -7.43
C GLY A 43 -8.72 10.29 -7.94
N TRP A 44 -8.07 9.44 -7.13
CA TRP A 44 -7.64 8.10 -7.54
C TRP A 44 -8.43 7.00 -6.85
N ALA A 45 -8.42 6.96 -5.52
CA ALA A 45 -9.06 5.91 -4.71
C ALA A 45 -9.37 6.46 -3.29
N PRO A 46 -10.40 7.30 -3.13
CA PRO A 46 -10.74 7.93 -1.85
C PRO A 46 -11.01 6.91 -0.73
N GLU A 47 -11.47 5.71 -1.08
CA GLU A 47 -11.76 4.61 -0.15
C GLU A 47 -10.53 4.12 0.63
N ILE A 48 -9.30 4.38 0.15
CA ILE A 48 -8.09 3.89 0.82
C ILE A 48 -7.65 4.79 1.97
N LYS A 49 -8.16 6.03 2.05
CA LYS A 49 -7.73 7.02 3.04
C LYS A 49 -7.84 6.52 4.47
N LYS A 50 -8.88 5.73 4.77
CA LYS A 50 -9.09 5.13 6.11
C LYS A 50 -7.94 4.23 6.55
N TYR A 51 -7.19 3.63 5.62
CA TYR A 51 -6.07 2.73 5.95
C TYR A 51 -4.75 3.46 6.16
N LEU A 52 -4.61 4.70 5.71
CA LEU A 52 -3.32 5.42 5.79
C LEU A 52 -2.84 5.65 7.23
N GLY A 53 -3.74 5.54 8.20
CA GLY A 53 -3.42 5.57 9.64
C GLY A 53 -2.86 4.26 10.21
N LEU A 54 -2.92 3.14 9.50
CA LEU A 54 -2.38 1.85 9.96
C LEU A 54 -0.85 1.95 10.10
N PRO A 55 -0.24 1.42 11.17
CA PRO A 55 1.20 1.51 11.38
C PRO A 55 1.97 0.65 10.36
N PRO A 56 3.31 0.81 10.27
CA PRO A 56 4.14 -0.13 9.51
C PRO A 56 3.87 -1.59 9.92
N GLY A 57 4.01 -2.52 8.97
CA GLY A 57 3.69 -3.92 9.19
C GLY A 57 2.27 -4.31 8.77
N TRP A 58 1.44 -3.37 8.32
CA TRP A 58 0.05 -3.65 7.97
C TRP A 58 -0.19 -3.70 6.46
N ARG A 59 -1.16 -4.54 6.09
CA ARG A 59 -1.63 -4.73 4.73
C ARG A 59 -3.14 -4.55 4.66
N PHE A 60 -3.63 -4.20 3.48
CA PHE A 60 -5.06 -4.23 3.17
C PHE A 60 -5.29 -4.76 1.75
N LEU A 61 -6.46 -5.37 1.55
CA LEU A 61 -6.98 -5.79 0.25
C LEU A 61 -8.46 -5.40 0.17
N ILE A 62 -8.82 -4.66 -0.87
CA ILE A 62 -10.20 -4.29 -1.20
C ILE A 62 -10.56 -4.96 -2.52
N ALA A 63 -11.63 -5.74 -2.52
CA ALA A 63 -12.17 -6.40 -3.70
C ALA A 63 -13.72 -6.35 -3.67
N PRO A 64 -14.43 -6.71 -4.77
CA PRO A 64 -15.89 -6.67 -4.78
C PRO A 64 -16.49 -7.56 -3.68
N GLY A 65 -17.13 -6.93 -2.68
CA GLY A 65 -17.75 -7.64 -1.55
C GLY A 65 -16.74 -8.22 -0.54
N TYR A 66 -15.46 -7.86 -0.62
CA TYR A 66 -14.40 -8.37 0.26
C TYR A 66 -13.46 -7.26 0.70
N GLU A 67 -13.21 -7.19 2.00
CA GLU A 67 -12.23 -6.29 2.61
C GLU A 67 -11.46 -7.07 3.66
N ASP A 68 -10.14 -7.04 3.58
CA ASP A 68 -9.27 -7.69 4.55
C ASP A 68 -8.11 -6.77 4.93
N ILE A 69 -7.73 -6.85 6.20
CA ILE A 69 -6.74 -6.00 6.84
C ILE A 69 -5.97 -6.87 7.82
N TRP A 70 -4.68 -7.07 7.59
CA TRP A 70 -3.88 -7.97 8.40
C TRP A 70 -2.48 -7.44 8.66
N PHE A 71 -1.90 -7.90 9.76
CA PHE A 71 -0.52 -7.64 10.10
C PHE A 71 0.40 -8.67 9.44
N ASP A 72 1.49 -8.20 8.87
CA ASP A 72 2.55 -8.96 8.20
C ASP A 72 3.90 -8.49 8.75
N GLU A 73 4.41 -9.20 9.76
CA GLU A 73 5.68 -8.88 10.43
C GLU A 73 6.85 -8.79 9.45
N LYS A 74 6.78 -9.48 8.31
CA LYS A 74 7.84 -9.46 7.29
C LYS A 74 8.06 -8.06 6.73
N LEU A 75 7.05 -7.20 6.72
CA LEU A 75 7.19 -5.83 6.22
C LEU A 75 8.02 -4.93 7.15
N LEU A 76 8.15 -5.32 8.42
CA LEU A 76 9.01 -4.61 9.38
C LEU A 76 10.49 -4.95 9.19
N ARG A 77 10.78 -6.02 8.45
CA ARG A 77 12.13 -6.40 8.06
C ARG A 77 12.38 -5.74 6.70
N LEU A 78 13.16 -4.67 6.70
CA LEU A 78 13.70 -4.13 5.46
C LEU A 78 14.83 -5.08 5.07
N ASP A 79 14.55 -6.07 4.23
CA ASP A 79 15.56 -7.06 3.88
C ASP A 79 16.77 -6.37 3.25
N GLY A 80 17.90 -6.59 3.91
CA GLY A 80 19.24 -6.10 3.64
C GLY A 80 20.23 -6.95 4.44
N GLU A 81 20.04 -8.27 4.44
CA GLU A 81 21.06 -9.31 4.68
C GLU A 81 20.89 -10.43 3.63
#